data_AF-A0A496KY94-F1
#
_entry.id   AF-A0A496KY94-F1
#
_cell.length_a   1.000
_cell.length_b   1.000
_cell.length_c   1.000
_cell.angle_alpha   90.00
_cell.angle_beta   90.00
_cell.angle_gamma   90.00
#
_symmetry.space_group_name_H-M   'P 1'
#
loop_
_entity.id
_entity.type
_entity.pdbx_description
1 polymer ?
#
loop_
_entity_poly.entity_id
_entity_poly.type
_entity_poly.pdbx_seq_one_letter_code
_entity_poly.pdbx_strand_id
1 'polypeptide(L)' 'SSGWVDIDTDGNESRISSSALQYSPLLFYGINLEKSRVGSRHFVTDIAPTLCKIMQIPYPSASIGNAIVLKTHK' A
#
# COMPACT_ATOMS: atom_id res chain seq x y z
N SER A 1 15.40 2.64 17.80
CA SER A 1 14.93 2.87 16.41
C SER A 1 14.44 4.30 16.32
N SER A 2 15.03 5.13 15.45
CA SER A 2 14.63 6.53 15.28
C SER A 2 13.47 6.61 14.30
N GLY A 3 12.29 7.04 14.78
CA GLY A 3 11.08 7.19 13.98
C GLY A 3 9.97 7.81 14.83
N TRP A 4 8.94 8.36 14.16
CA TRP A 4 7.73 8.83 14.84
C TRP A 4 6.94 7.62 15.35
N VAL A 5 6.59 7.63 16.63
CA VAL A 5 5.76 6.59 17.27
C VAL A 5 4.42 7.23 17.59
N ASP A 6 3.33 6.64 17.08
CA ASP A 6 1.96 7.07 17.38
C ASP A 6 1.58 6.55 18.76
N ILE A 7 1.51 7.47 19.74
CA ILE A 7 1.24 7.19 21.15
C ILE A 7 0.01 7.98 21.60
N ASP A 8 -0.83 7.37 22.41
CA ASP A 8 -1.97 8.05 23.04
C ASP A 8 -1.51 9.00 24.16
N THR A 9 -2.45 9.74 24.77
CA THR A 9 -2.18 10.66 25.88
C THR A 9 -1.61 9.98 27.13
N ASP A 10 -1.76 8.66 27.25
CA ASP A 10 -1.28 7.87 28.39
C ASP A 10 0.06 7.17 28.07
N GLY A 11 0.63 7.42 26.89
CA GLY A 11 1.92 6.88 26.46
C GLY A 11 1.87 5.43 25.96
N ASN A 12 0.68 4.87 25.71
CA ASN A 12 0.52 3.56 25.10
C ASN A 12 0.55 3.66 23.57
N GLU A 13 0.79 2.55 22.88
CA GLU A 13 0.62 2.48 21.42
C GLU A 13 -0.79 2.94 21.06
N SER A 14 -0.89 4.00 20.25
CA SER A 14 -2.16 4.49 19.75
C SER A 14 -2.75 3.45 18.80
N ARG A 15 -3.71 2.67 19.30
CA ARG A 15 -4.44 1.67 18.52
C ARG A 15 -5.86 2.14 18.30
N ILE A 16 -6.08 2.95 17.27
CA ILE A 16 -7.44 3.16 16.76
C ILE A 16 -7.82 1.92 15.93
N SER A 17 -8.07 0.80 16.60
CA SER A 17 -8.75 -0.34 15.98
C SER A 17 -10.23 0.00 15.90
N SER A 18 -10.62 0.72 14.85
CA SER A 18 -12.03 0.94 14.57
C SER A 18 -12.64 -0.32 13.96
N SER A 19 -13.82 -0.71 14.43
CA SER A 19 -14.68 -1.72 13.77
C SER A 19 -15.34 -1.18 12.51
N ALA A 20 -15.19 0.12 12.22
CA ALA A 20 -15.65 0.73 10.99
C ALA A 20 -14.91 0.18 9.77
N LEU A 21 -15.60 0.19 8.62
CA LEU A 21 -15.02 -0.18 7.32
C LEU A 21 -13.81 0.71 7.01
N GLN A 22 -12.62 0.12 7.12
CA GLN A 22 -11.38 0.75 6.68
C GLN A 22 -11.28 0.64 5.15
N TYR A 23 -11.65 1.72 4.46
CA TYR A 23 -11.58 1.81 3.01
C TYR A 23 -10.85 3.09 2.60
N SER A 24 -9.78 2.93 1.83
CA SER A 24 -9.02 4.04 1.27
C SER A 24 -8.94 3.87 -0.25
N PRO A 25 -9.42 4.84 -1.06
CA PRO A 25 -9.24 4.78 -2.50
C PRO A 25 -7.76 4.97 -2.85
N LEU A 26 -7.28 4.21 -3.84
CA LEU A 26 -5.91 4.26 -4.31
C LEU A 26 -5.91 4.48 -5.82
N LEU A 27 -5.10 5.42 -6.31
CA LEU A 27 -4.93 5.72 -7.72
C LEU A 27 -3.46 5.54 -8.11
N PHE A 28 -3.21 4.75 -9.15
CA PHE A 28 -1.94 4.70 -9.86
C PHE A 28 -2.06 5.48 -11.16
N TYR A 29 -1.12 6.39 -11.42
CA TYR A 29 -1.11 7.22 -12.61
C TYR A 29 0.34 7.43 -13.07
N GLY A 30 0.59 7.34 -14.38
CA GLY A 30 1.92 7.53 -14.95
C GLY A 30 2.06 6.93 -16.35
N ILE A 31 3.31 6.95 -16.83
CA ILE A 31 3.69 6.40 -18.14
C ILE A 31 3.57 4.88 -18.10
N ASN A 32 3.12 4.27 -19.20
CA ASN A 32 2.99 2.83 -19.38
C ASN A 32 1.90 2.14 -18.54
N LEU A 33 0.91 2.88 -18.02
CA LEU A 33 -0.27 2.32 -17.35
C LEU A 33 -1.53 2.50 -18.20
N GLU A 34 -2.22 1.39 -18.48
CA GLU A 34 -3.51 1.43 -19.15
C GLU A 34 -4.61 1.81 -18.15
N LYS A 35 -5.53 2.69 -18.56
CA LYS A 35 -6.70 3.06 -17.77
C LYS A 35 -7.55 1.84 -17.48
N SER A 36 -7.59 1.43 -16.21
CA SER A 36 -8.39 0.31 -15.74
C SER A 36 -8.88 0.55 -14.31
N ARG A 37 -9.91 -0.20 -13.90
CA ARG A 37 -10.36 -0.26 -12.51
C ARG A 37 -10.04 -1.64 -11.94
N VAL A 38 -9.48 -1.66 -10.74
CA VAL A 38 -9.24 -2.87 -9.96
C VAL A 38 -10.36 -2.96 -8.92
N GLY A 39 -11.23 -3.96 -9.06
CA GLY A 39 -12.39 -4.17 -8.17
C GLY A 39 -12.12 -5.12 -6.99
N SER A 40 -10.96 -5.79 -6.98
CA SER A 40 -10.53 -6.67 -5.90
C SER A 40 -10.09 -5.88 -4.67
N ARG A 41 -10.27 -6.48 -3.49
CA ARG A 41 -9.75 -5.94 -2.23
C ARG A 41 -8.24 -6.11 -2.17
N HIS A 42 -7.55 -5.04 -1.77
CA HIS A 42 -6.10 -5.00 -1.55
C HIS A 42 -5.79 -4.37 -0.19
N PHE A 43 -4.59 -4.63 0.32
CA PHE A 43 -4.10 -4.03 1.56
C PHE A 43 -3.14 -2.89 1.27
N VAL A 44 -3.00 -1.95 2.20
CA VAL A 44 -2.03 -0.83 2.07
C VAL A 44 -0.59 -1.36 1.93
N THR A 45 -0.29 -2.53 2.49
CA THR A 45 0.99 -3.22 2.36
C THR A 45 1.33 -3.65 0.93
N ASP A 46 0.35 -3.70 0.03
CA ASP A 46 0.53 -4.08 -1.38
C ASP A 46 1.12 -2.93 -2.22
N ILE A 47 1.07 -1.69 -1.73
CA ILE A 47 1.51 -0.49 -2.47
C ILE A 47 3.00 -0.57 -2.79
N ALA A 48 3.85 -0.89 -1.81
CA ALA A 48 5.30 -0.92 -2.00
C ALA A 48 5.75 -2.00 -3.01
N PRO A 49 5.33 -3.28 -2.90
CA PRO A 49 5.55 -4.30 -3.93
C PRO A 49 5.08 -3.89 -5.33
N THR A 50 3.93 -3.21 -5.43
CA THR A 50 3.38 -2.74 -6.71
C THR A 50 4.32 -1.74 -7.39
N LEU A 51 4.82 -0.76 -6.63
CA LEU A 51 5.79 0.21 -7.13
C LEU A 51 7.11 -0.45 -7.51
N CYS A 52 7.60 -1.41 -6.72
CA CYS A 52 8.81 -2.16 -7.04
C CYS A 52 8.69 -2.89 -8.37
N LYS A 53 7.52 -3.48 -8.65
CA LYS A 53 7.23 -4.16 -9.92
C LYS A 53 7.20 -3.19 -11.10
N ILE A 54 6.62 -2.00 -10.93
CA ILE A 54 6.60 -0.95 -11.98
C ILE A 54 8.03 -0.47 -12.29
N MET A 55 8.83 -0.21 -11.25
CA MET A 55 10.19 0.31 -11.37
C MET A 55 11.24 -0.76 -11.69
N GLN A 56 10.86 -2.04 -11.73
CA GLN A 56 11.76 -3.17 -11.91
C GLN A 56 12.89 -3.24 -10.87
N ILE A 57 12.59 -2.92 -9.62
CA ILE A 57 13.53 -3.02 -8.49
C ILE A 57 13.15 -4.16 -7.54
N PRO A 58 14.10 -4.69 -6.74
CA PRO A 58 13.81 -5.72 -5.75
C PRO A 58 12.80 -5.25 -4.69
N TYR A 59 12.04 -6.18 -4.14
CA TYR A 59 11.08 -5.88 -3.07
C TYR A 59 11.81 -5.52 -1.77
N PRO A 60 11.19 -4.73 -0.87
CA PRO A 60 11.72 -4.51 0.48
C PRO A 60 11.86 -5.84 1.22
N SER A 61 12.95 -6.01 1.97
CA SER A 61 13.29 -7.27 2.66
C SER A 61 12.25 -7.75 3.67
N ALA A 62 11.38 -6.88 4.16
CA ALA A 62 10.29 -7.17 5.09
C ALA A 62 8.90 -6.89 4.49
N SER A 63 8.78 -6.90 3.16
CA SER A 63 7.48 -6.69 2.53
C SER A 63 6.57 -7.92 2.71
N ILE A 64 5.41 -7.71 3.33
CA ILE A 64 4.39 -8.74 3.57
C ILE A 64 3.23 -8.69 2.57
N GLY A 65 3.16 -7.64 1.75
CA GLY A 65 2.14 -7.46 0.72
C GLY A 65 2.50 -8.10 -0.61
N ASN A 66 1.55 -8.10 -1.54
CA ASN A 66 1.72 -8.61 -2.90
C ASN A 66 1.50 -7.51 -3.93
N ALA A 67 2.27 -7.50 -5.02
CA ALA A 67 2.10 -6.49 -6.06
C ALA A 67 0.73 -6.61 -6.74
N ILE A 68 -0.01 -5.49 -6.76
CA ILE A 68 -1.28 -5.35 -7.47
C ILE A 68 -1.01 -5.51 -8.97
N VAL A 69 -1.82 -6.35 -9.62
CA VAL A 69 -1.73 -6.56 -11.06
C VAL A 69 -2.37 -5.38 -11.77
N LEU A 70 -1.53 -4.46 -12.26
CA LEU A 70 -1.94 -3.33 -13.10
C LEU A 70 -1.81 -3.69 -14.57
N LYS A 71 -2.70 -3.14 -15.40
CA LYS A 71 -2.57 -3.24 -16.86
C LYS A 71 -1.55 -2.22 -17.36
N THR A 72 -0.60 -2.68 -18.16
CA THR A 72 0.41 -1.83 -18.81
C THR A 72 0.18 -1.82 -20.31
N HIS A 73 0.65 -0.77 -20.98
CA HIS A 73 0.70 -0.79 -22.44
C HIS A 73 1.70 -1.90 -22.88
N LYS A 74 1.39 -2.56 -24.00
CA LYS A 74 2.28 -3.58 -24.60
C LYS A 74 3.48 -2.92 -25.27
#